data_AF-A0A6N8J4V5-F1
#
_entry.id   AF-A0A6N8J4V5-F1
#
_cell.length_a   1.000
_cell.length_b   1.000
_cell.length_c   1.000
_cell.angle_alpha   90.00
_cell.angle_beta   90.00
_cell.angle_gamma   90.00
#
_symmetry.space_group_name_H-M   'P 1'
#
loop_
_entity.id
_entity.type
_entity.pdbx_description
1 polymer ?
#
loop_
_entity_poly.entity_id
_entity_poly.type
_entity_poly.pdbx_seq_one_letter_code
_entity_poly.pdbx_strand_id
1 'polypeptide(L)'
;MKCIAMLFAAMLTAFAALAQKEEPLAKNALEAETEGRLLARLDYIHAFAYPYFGKMSMYNNKPTIYIPYVDGDSNRVIVCTSAAEPKVVYSVAFTEMTKTANVITSHQVRDFTSTERELYTMIERTVLEAKRDSFFHFPENAYAKFRPIITPFGHKLYLYADPVKHDKLYFGDDFVLEFDKDNRLMARKQLHKYVYDYGLHDRNLPDTVFGYHSHTQEDNDDFTATDICKILYYQTIAGWNNFVVEGNHFLTFWDYKKDRAVRYDKDEFVDYYTNKPYHGKHLVLVQTERQDSGQIPLTTEMQQIATDGLYLANLSTITIFATHHSAKQGKLTNQNLHAVAYMEGHICKLVFFKEANFGKAFATVSFDERYDSSYLKTEYQSRNFTPYERKLYQMYVSAIDVIKDYNLQKRDTSVHFIIQPVISGSSKKVYVTTESNDPGKLIFGNDFYIEFAKNKDYLKIIPLHNTAEFLTQSNNISADTLLGIHSHFNEADDFLTATDISKLARYRLRAGWSHFVVRGKTHLCFWNFEKAQVIYWDAKLFKSLYTGKPYHGKIMFL
;
A
#
# COMPACT_ATOMS: atom_id res chain seq x y z
N MET A 1 -39.08 5.74 34.14
CA MET A 1 -38.01 6.61 33.56
C MET A 1 -36.59 6.22 33.96
N LYS A 2 -36.31 5.70 35.17
CA LYS A 2 -34.95 5.29 35.57
C LYS A 2 -34.41 4.01 34.88
N CYS A 3 -35.28 3.10 34.40
CA CYS A 3 -34.83 1.90 33.67
C CYS A 3 -34.47 2.15 32.20
N ILE A 4 -35.01 3.21 31.57
CA ILE A 4 -34.70 3.55 30.17
C ILE A 4 -33.35 4.28 30.07
N ALA A 5 -32.98 5.07 31.09
CA ALA A 5 -31.68 5.72 31.16
C ALA A 5 -30.52 4.73 31.40
N MET A 6 -30.75 3.62 32.12
CA MET A 6 -29.73 2.56 32.31
C MET A 6 -29.53 1.70 31.06
N LEU A 7 -30.57 1.45 30.26
CA LEU A 7 -30.45 0.76 28.96
C LEU A 7 -29.74 1.62 27.89
N PHE A 8 -29.92 2.94 27.93
CA PHE A 8 -29.19 3.85 27.03
C PHE A 8 -27.70 4.00 27.42
N ALA A 9 -27.37 4.00 28.71
CA ALA A 9 -25.99 4.05 29.19
C ALA A 9 -25.22 2.73 28.91
N ALA A 10 -25.90 1.58 28.94
CA ALA A 10 -25.30 0.29 28.60
C ALA A 10 -25.14 0.07 27.07
N MET A 11 -25.97 0.71 26.23
CA MET A 11 -25.77 0.71 24.77
C MET A 11 -24.70 1.71 24.33
N LEU A 12 -24.48 2.80 25.05
CA LEU A 12 -23.43 3.78 24.75
C LEU A 12 -22.02 3.31 25.13
N THR A 13 -21.87 2.36 26.04
CA THR A 13 -20.57 1.72 26.35
C THR A 13 -20.26 0.53 25.46
N ALA A 14 -21.26 -0.11 24.84
CA ALA A 14 -21.06 -1.22 23.90
C ALA A 14 -20.60 -0.77 22.49
N PHE A 15 -20.80 0.49 22.11
CA PHE A 15 -20.34 1.04 20.82
C PHE A 15 -19.03 1.82 20.88
N ALA A 16 -18.43 1.97 22.07
CA ALA A 16 -17.12 2.61 22.26
C ALA A 16 -15.94 1.61 22.19
N ALA A 17 -16.18 0.33 21.88
CA ALA A 17 -15.15 -0.72 21.88
C ALA A 17 -15.28 -1.66 20.66
N LEU A 18 -15.19 -1.10 19.46
CA LEU A 18 -14.70 -1.83 18.28
C LEU A 18 -13.61 -0.98 17.59
N ALA A 19 -12.67 -0.48 18.39
CA ALA A 19 -11.31 -0.34 17.88
C ALA A 19 -10.82 -1.76 17.60
N GLN A 20 -10.28 -2.04 16.41
CA GLN A 20 -9.51 -3.27 16.18
C GLN A 20 -8.54 -3.39 17.34
N LYS A 21 -8.59 -4.50 18.06
CA LYS A 21 -7.58 -4.78 19.05
C LYS A 21 -6.33 -5.09 18.23
N GLU A 22 -5.48 -4.10 18.01
CA GLU A 22 -4.10 -4.37 17.60
C GLU A 22 -3.61 -5.41 18.59
N GLU A 23 -3.39 -6.64 18.12
CA GLU A 23 -2.82 -7.64 18.99
C GLU A 23 -1.40 -7.18 19.28
N PRO A 24 -1.05 -6.94 20.56
CA PRO A 24 0.29 -6.54 20.89
C PRO A 24 1.23 -7.60 20.33
N LEU A 25 2.31 -7.14 19.70
CA LEU A 25 3.37 -8.03 19.25
C LEU A 25 3.72 -8.99 20.39
N ALA A 26 3.83 -10.29 20.06
CA ALA A 26 4.34 -11.24 21.03
C ALA A 26 5.67 -10.72 21.59
N LYS A 27 5.98 -11.02 22.85
CA LYS A 27 7.23 -10.56 23.49
C LYS A 27 8.47 -10.79 22.62
N ASN A 28 8.50 -11.92 21.92
CA ASN A 28 9.58 -12.31 21.00
C ASN A 28 9.68 -11.39 19.76
N ALA A 29 8.56 -10.81 19.30
CA ALA A 29 8.54 -9.88 18.17
C ALA A 29 9.04 -8.48 18.57
N LEU A 30 8.80 -8.03 19.81
CA LEU A 30 9.41 -6.78 20.32
C LEU A 30 10.93 -6.90 20.47
N GLU A 31 11.39 -8.05 20.96
CA GLU A 31 12.80 -8.39 21.03
C GLU A 31 13.42 -8.45 19.62
N ALA A 32 12.75 -9.11 18.68
CA ALA A 32 13.15 -9.15 17.27
C ALA A 32 13.23 -7.75 16.65
N GLU A 33 12.30 -6.85 16.97
CA GLU A 33 12.37 -5.47 16.48
C GLU A 33 13.58 -4.71 17.02
N THR A 34 13.84 -4.81 18.33
CA THR A 34 14.99 -4.15 18.96
C THR A 34 16.30 -4.65 18.37
N GLU A 35 16.44 -5.97 18.26
CA GLU A 35 17.64 -6.60 17.72
C GLU A 35 17.78 -6.34 16.21
N GLY A 36 16.70 -6.42 15.44
CA GLY A 36 16.69 -6.16 14.00
C GLY A 36 17.09 -4.74 13.63
N ARG A 37 16.63 -3.73 14.40
CA ARG A 37 17.08 -2.34 14.24
C ARG A 37 18.57 -2.17 14.52
N LEU A 38 19.08 -2.83 15.56
CA LEU A 38 20.51 -2.82 15.87
C LEU A 38 21.31 -3.48 14.73
N LEU A 39 20.88 -4.65 14.25
CA LEU A 39 21.50 -5.33 13.11
C LEU A 39 21.53 -4.45 11.85
N ALA A 40 20.41 -3.79 11.51
CA ALA A 40 20.34 -2.85 10.39
C ALA A 40 21.38 -1.73 10.56
N ARG A 41 21.46 -1.14 11.76
CA ARG A 41 22.46 -0.11 12.08
C ARG A 41 23.88 -0.64 11.90
N LEU A 42 24.19 -1.85 12.36
CA LEU A 42 25.52 -2.45 12.20
C LEU A 42 25.87 -2.69 10.72
N ASP A 43 24.90 -3.07 9.89
CA ASP A 43 25.09 -3.21 8.44
C ASP A 43 25.33 -1.85 7.77
N TYR A 44 24.63 -0.80 8.17
CA TYR A 44 24.90 0.57 7.74
C TYR A 44 26.30 1.05 8.17
N ILE A 45 26.69 0.78 9.42
CA ILE A 45 28.02 1.14 9.95
C ILE A 45 29.12 0.46 9.13
N HIS A 46 28.97 -0.84 8.85
CA HIS A 46 29.92 -1.58 8.04
C HIS A 46 30.00 -1.03 6.61
N ALA A 47 28.87 -0.78 5.97
CA ALA A 47 28.80 -0.24 4.61
C ALA A 47 29.40 1.17 4.51
N PHE A 48 29.14 2.03 5.50
CA PHE A 48 29.69 3.38 5.58
C PHE A 48 31.21 3.37 5.78
N ALA A 49 31.73 2.43 6.59
CA ALA A 49 33.15 2.30 6.86
C ALA A 49 33.95 1.64 5.71
N TYR A 50 33.28 0.90 4.82
CA TYR A 50 33.89 0.12 3.75
C TYR A 50 34.89 0.90 2.87
N PRO A 51 34.62 2.15 2.45
CA PRO A 51 35.57 2.93 1.66
C PRO A 51 36.92 3.21 2.37
N TYR A 52 36.97 3.17 3.70
CA TYR A 52 38.16 3.52 4.48
C TYR A 52 39.15 2.35 4.62
N PHE A 53 38.65 1.11 4.69
CA PHE A 53 39.50 -0.08 4.78
C PHE A 53 39.57 -0.90 3.48
N GLY A 54 38.64 -0.71 2.54
CA GLY A 54 38.61 -1.39 1.25
C GLY A 54 38.46 -2.92 1.34
N LYS A 55 38.88 -3.64 0.30
CA LYS A 55 38.88 -5.13 0.30
C LYS A 55 40.10 -5.70 1.01
N MET A 56 40.22 -5.44 2.31
CA MET A 56 41.31 -6.00 3.13
C MET A 56 41.01 -7.43 3.60
N SER A 57 40.75 -8.37 2.69
CA SER A 57 40.39 -9.77 3.02
C SER A 57 41.53 -10.58 3.66
N MET A 58 42.76 -10.09 3.53
CA MET A 58 43.98 -10.69 4.08
C MET A 58 44.86 -9.61 4.70
N TYR A 59 45.53 -9.93 5.81
CA TYR A 59 46.60 -9.11 6.40
C TYR A 59 47.77 -10.03 6.78
N ASN A 60 48.95 -9.81 6.21
CA ASN A 60 50.12 -10.68 6.39
C ASN A 60 49.79 -12.18 6.21
N ASN A 61 49.12 -12.52 5.11
CA ASN A 61 48.66 -13.87 4.77
C ASN A 61 47.67 -14.51 5.77
N LYS A 62 47.06 -13.72 6.65
CA LYS A 62 46.00 -14.16 7.57
C LYS A 62 44.65 -13.63 7.08
N PRO A 63 43.59 -14.44 7.01
CA PRO A 63 42.24 -13.96 6.74
C PRO A 63 41.83 -12.90 7.77
N THR A 64 41.02 -11.94 7.34
CA THR A 64 40.51 -10.88 8.21
C THR A 64 39.02 -11.02 8.48
N ILE A 65 38.58 -10.45 9.60
CA ILE A 65 37.18 -10.37 10.02
C ILE A 65 36.85 -8.90 10.31
N TYR A 66 35.70 -8.47 9.79
CA TYR A 66 35.13 -7.15 10.01
C TYR A 66 34.08 -7.21 11.12
N ILE A 67 34.25 -6.41 12.17
CA ILE A 67 33.31 -6.36 13.29
C ILE A 67 32.80 -4.93 13.46
N PRO A 68 31.59 -4.61 12.96
CA PRO A 68 30.91 -3.38 13.29
C PRO A 68 30.32 -3.45 14.71
N TYR A 69 30.38 -2.36 15.47
CA TYR A 69 29.73 -2.23 16.77
C TYR A 69 29.49 -0.77 17.15
N VAL A 70 28.67 -0.57 18.19
CA VAL A 70 28.38 0.73 18.78
C VAL A 70 29.05 0.83 20.15
N ASP A 71 29.70 1.95 20.41
CA ASP A 71 30.45 2.26 21.63
C ASP A 71 30.04 3.66 22.12
N GLY A 72 29.02 3.70 22.98
CA GLY A 72 28.32 4.94 23.33
C GLY A 72 27.75 5.63 22.08
N ASP A 73 28.15 6.88 21.86
CA ASP A 73 27.75 7.65 20.67
C ASP A 73 28.64 7.37 19.44
N SER A 74 29.68 6.56 19.58
CA SER A 74 30.61 6.21 18.50
C SER A 74 30.17 4.95 17.77
N ASN A 75 30.07 5.03 16.44
CA ASN A 75 29.98 3.88 15.57
C ASN A 75 31.39 3.44 15.16
N ARG A 76 31.67 2.15 15.26
CA ARG A 76 33.01 1.62 15.03
C ARG A 76 33.00 0.39 14.13
N VAL A 77 34.05 0.23 13.34
CA VAL A 77 34.38 -1.01 12.64
C VAL A 77 35.83 -1.34 12.92
N ILE A 78 36.10 -2.55 13.39
CA ILE A 78 37.46 -3.08 13.45
C ILE A 78 37.67 -4.14 12.38
N VAL A 79 38.89 -4.16 11.85
CA VAL A 79 39.40 -5.27 11.04
C VAL A 79 40.43 -6.01 11.88
N CYS A 80 40.23 -7.30 12.06
CA CYS A 80 41.09 -8.13 12.88
C CYS A 80 41.53 -9.39 12.15
N THR A 81 42.67 -9.96 12.53
CA THR A 81 43.17 -11.21 11.96
C THR A 81 42.46 -12.41 12.55
N SER A 82 42.14 -13.40 11.72
CA SER A 82 41.74 -14.74 12.14
C SER A 82 42.99 -15.61 12.25
N ALA A 83 43.55 -15.71 13.46
CA ALA A 83 44.76 -16.48 13.76
C ALA A 83 44.77 -16.94 15.23
N ALA A 84 45.72 -17.80 15.61
CA ALA A 84 45.89 -18.27 16.99
C ALA A 84 46.05 -17.12 18.00
N GLU A 85 46.70 -16.03 17.58
CA GLU A 85 46.77 -14.77 18.33
C GLU A 85 46.15 -13.65 17.48
N PRO A 86 44.82 -13.46 17.57
CA PRO A 86 44.14 -12.45 16.78
C PRO A 86 44.48 -11.05 17.32
N LYS A 87 44.62 -10.09 16.41
CA LYS A 87 44.88 -8.67 16.73
C LYS A 87 44.00 -7.78 15.87
N VAL A 88 43.66 -6.59 16.38
CA VAL A 88 43.07 -5.52 15.56
C VAL A 88 44.18 -4.92 14.72
N VAL A 89 43.97 -4.86 13.41
CA VAL A 89 44.95 -4.33 12.43
C VAL A 89 44.50 -3.04 11.79
N TYR A 90 43.20 -2.74 11.88
CA TYR A 90 42.62 -1.49 11.41
C TYR A 90 41.37 -1.16 12.21
N SER A 91 41.09 0.13 12.41
CA SER A 91 39.84 0.57 13.01
C SER A 91 39.34 1.87 12.38
N VAL A 92 38.03 1.96 12.20
CA VAL A 92 37.31 3.16 11.76
C VAL A 92 36.32 3.54 12.85
N ALA A 93 36.25 4.82 13.19
CA ALA A 93 35.28 5.36 14.16
C ALA A 93 34.65 6.65 13.64
N PHE A 94 33.35 6.82 13.85
CA PHE A 94 32.59 8.02 13.45
C PHE A 94 31.31 8.15 14.29
N THR A 95 30.82 9.37 14.50
CA THR A 95 29.58 9.62 15.26
C THR A 95 28.35 9.62 14.36
N GLU A 96 28.49 10.12 13.14
CA GLU A 96 27.39 10.27 12.16
C GLU A 96 27.72 9.53 10.86
N MET A 97 26.69 9.07 10.15
CA MET A 97 26.80 8.42 8.83
C MET A 97 26.47 9.41 7.71
N THR A 98 27.16 10.55 7.69
CA THR A 98 26.96 11.62 6.70
C THR A 98 28.21 11.82 5.84
N LYS A 99 28.06 12.45 4.67
CA LYS A 99 29.20 12.75 3.79
C LYS A 99 30.25 13.68 4.43
N THR A 100 29.86 14.44 5.45
CA THR A 100 30.69 15.39 6.19
C THR A 100 31.11 14.85 7.55
N ALA A 101 30.87 13.57 7.83
CA ALA A 101 31.20 12.97 9.10
C ALA A 101 32.71 13.05 9.37
N ASN A 102 33.05 13.33 10.63
CA ASN A 102 34.44 13.29 11.07
C ASN A 102 34.82 11.82 11.32
N VAL A 103 35.61 11.24 10.42
CA VAL A 103 35.99 9.83 10.45
C VAL A 103 37.42 9.68 10.95
N ILE A 104 37.59 8.90 12.02
CA ILE A 104 38.88 8.60 12.61
C ILE A 104 39.29 7.20 12.17
N THR A 105 40.41 7.09 11.48
CA THR A 105 40.99 5.81 11.05
C THR A 105 42.31 5.55 11.78
N SER A 106 42.56 4.29 12.14
CA SER A 106 43.85 3.87 12.69
C SER A 106 44.33 2.56 12.04
N HIS A 107 45.59 2.54 11.62
CA HIS A 107 46.30 1.35 11.13
C HIS A 107 47.18 0.69 12.21
N GLN A 108 47.05 1.12 13.46
CA GLN A 108 47.88 0.58 14.54
C GLN A 108 47.45 -0.84 14.87
N VAL A 109 48.40 -1.79 14.77
CA VAL A 109 48.20 -3.14 15.27
C VAL A 109 48.13 -3.09 16.79
N ARG A 110 47.04 -3.57 17.37
CA ARG A 110 46.80 -3.53 18.82
C ARG A 110 46.01 -4.74 19.30
N ASP A 111 46.02 -4.92 20.61
CA ASP A 111 45.10 -5.81 21.29
C ASP A 111 43.66 -5.31 21.21
N PHE A 112 42.74 -6.26 21.35
CA PHE A 112 41.32 -5.98 21.47
C PHE A 112 41.03 -5.27 22.81
N THR A 113 40.06 -4.36 22.81
CA THR A 113 39.40 -3.96 24.05
C THR A 113 38.57 -5.12 24.60
N SER A 114 38.05 -5.00 25.83
CA SER A 114 37.17 -6.02 26.43
C SER A 114 35.96 -6.32 25.54
N THR A 115 35.22 -5.28 25.11
CA THR A 115 34.05 -5.43 24.26
C THR A 115 34.41 -6.05 22.91
N GLU A 116 35.47 -5.60 22.25
CA GLU A 116 35.87 -6.16 20.96
C GLU A 116 36.29 -7.63 21.08
N ARG A 117 36.94 -8.00 22.21
CA ARG A 117 37.31 -9.38 22.51
C ARG A 117 36.07 -10.26 22.69
N GLU A 118 35.05 -9.78 23.38
CA GLU A 118 33.79 -10.51 23.56
C GLU A 118 33.09 -10.75 22.20
N LEU A 119 32.96 -9.70 21.38
CA LEU A 119 32.38 -9.81 20.03
C LEU A 119 33.15 -10.79 19.14
N TYR A 120 34.48 -10.71 19.14
CA TYR A 120 35.34 -11.64 18.39
C TYR A 120 35.17 -13.09 18.87
N THR A 121 35.07 -13.30 20.19
CA THR A 121 34.94 -14.65 20.78
C THR A 121 33.65 -15.33 20.33
N MET A 122 32.54 -14.60 20.21
CA MET A 122 31.29 -15.14 19.67
C MET A 122 31.44 -15.57 18.20
N ILE A 123 32.13 -14.78 17.38
CA ILE A 123 32.40 -15.13 15.97
C ILE A 123 33.28 -16.38 15.88
N GLU A 124 34.38 -16.43 16.64
CA GLU A 124 35.30 -17.55 16.64
C GLU A 124 34.60 -18.87 17.01
N ARG A 125 33.78 -18.85 18.07
CA ARG A 125 32.99 -20.03 18.48
C ARG A 125 31.98 -20.44 17.41
N THR A 126 31.29 -19.47 16.79
CA THR A 126 30.36 -19.75 15.70
C THR A 126 31.07 -20.41 14.51
N VAL A 127 32.25 -19.93 14.13
CA VAL A 127 33.05 -20.51 13.03
C VAL A 127 33.49 -21.94 13.37
N LEU A 128 33.87 -22.20 14.61
CA LEU A 128 34.23 -23.55 15.05
C LEU A 128 33.03 -24.51 14.97
N GLU A 129 31.85 -24.06 15.37
CA GLU A 129 30.64 -24.88 15.27
C GLU A 129 30.19 -25.08 13.82
N ALA A 130 30.25 -24.05 12.98
CA ALA A 130 29.90 -24.15 11.57
C ALA A 130 30.80 -25.10 10.78
N LYS A 131 32.05 -25.31 11.22
CA LYS A 131 32.96 -26.29 10.61
C LYS A 131 32.66 -27.74 11.00
N ARG A 132 31.97 -27.96 12.11
CA ARG A 132 31.70 -29.30 12.66
C ARG A 132 30.34 -29.83 12.25
N ASP A 133 29.44 -28.95 11.85
CA ASP A 133 28.01 -29.24 11.75
C ASP A 133 27.43 -28.78 10.41
N SER A 134 26.67 -29.65 9.76
CA SER A 134 25.92 -29.33 8.55
C SER A 134 24.68 -28.47 8.79
N PHE A 135 24.40 -28.11 10.05
CA PHE A 135 23.30 -27.22 10.44
C PHE A 135 23.33 -25.87 9.71
N PHE A 136 24.52 -25.36 9.41
CA PHE A 136 24.68 -24.10 8.70
C PHE A 136 24.77 -24.37 7.20
N HIS A 137 23.72 -23.99 6.48
CA HIS A 137 23.66 -24.02 5.02
C HIS A 137 23.50 -22.60 4.49
N PHE A 138 24.19 -22.28 3.40
CA PHE A 138 24.06 -21.00 2.72
C PHE A 138 23.94 -21.22 1.21
N PRO A 139 23.17 -20.38 0.51
CA PRO A 139 23.05 -20.44 -0.94
C PRO A 139 24.40 -20.36 -1.65
N GLU A 140 24.49 -21.04 -2.80
CA GLU A 140 25.58 -20.82 -3.72
C GLU A 140 25.62 -19.35 -4.16
N ASN A 141 26.81 -18.73 -4.15
CA ASN A 141 27.02 -17.30 -4.39
C ASN A 141 26.45 -16.36 -3.30
N ALA A 142 26.37 -16.82 -2.06
CA ALA A 142 26.23 -15.97 -0.89
C ALA A 142 27.55 -15.89 -0.10
N TYR A 143 27.74 -14.81 0.65
CA TYR A 143 28.70 -14.76 1.73
C TYR A 143 27.97 -14.64 3.07
N ALA A 144 28.51 -15.32 4.09
CA ALA A 144 27.94 -15.30 5.43
C ALA A 144 28.35 -14.01 6.16
N LYS A 145 27.37 -13.29 6.71
CA LYS A 145 27.61 -12.15 7.61
C LYS A 145 27.51 -12.60 9.06
N PHE A 146 28.55 -12.34 9.83
CA PHE A 146 28.54 -12.52 11.29
C PHE A 146 28.20 -11.19 11.96
N ARG A 147 27.16 -11.17 12.78
CA ARG A 147 26.74 -10.01 13.56
C ARG A 147 26.58 -10.37 15.03
N PRO A 148 27.67 -10.32 15.80
CA PRO A 148 27.58 -10.40 17.24
C PRO A 148 26.91 -9.13 17.79
N ILE A 149 25.93 -9.31 18.67
CA ILE A 149 25.27 -8.23 19.40
C ILE A 149 25.25 -8.57 20.89
N ILE A 150 25.37 -7.53 21.71
CA ILE A 150 25.21 -7.58 23.16
C ILE A 150 24.05 -6.64 23.47
N THR A 151 22.91 -7.21 23.90
CA THR A 151 21.69 -6.45 24.19
C THR A 151 21.24 -6.73 25.62
N PRO A 152 20.28 -5.98 26.17
CA PRO A 152 19.64 -6.32 27.44
C PRO A 152 19.00 -7.72 27.46
N PHE A 153 18.74 -8.30 26.29
CA PHE A 153 18.15 -9.64 26.13
C PHE A 153 19.20 -10.76 26.12
N GLY A 154 20.49 -10.43 26.03
CA GLY A 154 21.59 -11.38 26.11
C GLY A 154 22.65 -11.17 25.04
N HIS A 155 23.59 -12.12 24.99
CA HIS A 155 24.64 -12.17 23.99
C HIS A 155 24.17 -13.07 22.85
N LYS A 156 24.12 -12.52 21.65
CA LYS A 156 23.66 -13.26 20.47
C LYS A 156 24.59 -13.01 19.30
N LEU A 157 24.70 -13.99 18.42
CA LEU A 157 25.30 -13.81 17.11
C LEU A 157 24.29 -14.20 16.05
N TYR A 158 23.98 -13.24 15.19
CA TYR A 158 23.20 -13.45 13.99
C TYR A 158 24.12 -13.81 12.83
N LEU A 159 23.75 -14.84 12.09
CA LEU A 159 24.46 -15.35 10.94
C LEU A 159 23.49 -15.45 9.77
N TYR A 160 23.65 -14.60 8.75
CA TYR A 160 22.73 -14.54 7.62
C TYR A 160 23.45 -14.34 6.30
N ALA A 161 22.80 -14.76 5.21
CA ALA A 161 23.35 -14.73 3.87
C ALA A 161 23.22 -13.35 3.23
N ASP A 162 24.27 -12.91 2.55
CA ASP A 162 24.21 -11.78 1.62
C ASP A 162 24.63 -12.23 0.22
N PRO A 163 23.95 -11.78 -0.84
CA PRO A 163 24.29 -12.18 -2.20
C PRO A 163 25.62 -11.56 -2.65
N VAL A 164 26.41 -12.35 -3.40
CA VAL A 164 27.64 -11.86 -4.05
C VAL A 164 27.31 -10.84 -5.16
N LYS A 165 26.15 -10.95 -5.79
CA LYS A 165 25.67 -10.01 -6.80
C LYS A 165 24.83 -8.90 -6.15
N HIS A 166 25.14 -7.65 -6.47
CA HIS A 166 24.49 -6.48 -5.86
C HIS A 166 23.09 -6.16 -6.40
N ASP A 167 22.62 -6.87 -7.43
CA ASP A 167 21.28 -6.78 -8.00
C ASP A 167 20.30 -7.76 -7.35
N LYS A 168 20.69 -8.37 -6.22
CA LYS A 168 19.89 -9.36 -5.49
C LYS A 168 19.79 -9.03 -4.01
N LEU A 169 18.77 -9.61 -3.38
CA LEU A 169 18.50 -9.58 -1.95
C LEU A 169 18.00 -10.97 -1.53
N TYR A 170 18.59 -11.53 -0.48
CA TYR A 170 18.14 -12.79 0.13
C TYR A 170 17.42 -12.53 1.45
N PHE A 171 16.26 -13.17 1.62
CA PHE A 171 15.61 -13.38 2.91
C PHE A 171 15.67 -14.87 3.25
N GLY A 172 16.15 -15.19 4.45
CA GLY A 172 16.22 -16.55 4.97
C GLY A 172 17.57 -17.26 4.80
N ASP A 173 17.63 -18.54 5.20
CA ASP A 173 18.86 -19.23 5.67
C ASP A 173 19.63 -18.41 6.71
N ASP A 174 18.84 -17.85 7.63
CA ASP A 174 19.32 -17.02 8.72
C ASP A 174 19.36 -17.84 10.01
N PHE A 175 20.35 -17.58 10.85
CA PHE A 175 20.59 -18.30 12.10
C PHE A 175 20.84 -17.32 13.23
N VAL A 176 20.44 -17.70 14.44
CA VAL A 176 20.83 -17.04 15.68
C VAL A 176 21.49 -18.04 16.61
N LEU A 177 22.61 -17.65 17.20
CA LEU A 177 23.30 -18.36 18.25
C LEU A 177 23.21 -17.53 19.53
N GLU A 178 22.81 -18.17 20.62
CA GLU A 178 22.66 -17.54 21.93
C GLU A 178 23.81 -17.95 22.83
N PHE A 179 24.36 -16.98 23.57
CA PHE A 179 25.53 -17.18 24.42
C PHE A 179 25.25 -16.76 25.86
N ASP A 180 25.92 -17.41 26.81
CA ASP A 180 25.99 -16.94 28.19
C ASP A 180 26.89 -15.69 28.32
N LYS A 181 26.98 -15.14 29.53
CA LYS A 181 27.80 -13.95 29.82
C LYS A 181 29.32 -14.19 29.65
N ASP A 182 29.75 -15.45 29.66
CA ASP A 182 31.12 -15.89 29.40
C ASP A 182 31.31 -16.31 27.91
N ASN A 183 30.39 -15.90 27.05
CA ASN A 183 30.29 -16.20 25.63
C ASN A 183 30.23 -17.70 25.29
N ARG A 184 29.80 -18.58 26.21
CA ARG A 184 29.56 -20.02 25.95
C ARG A 184 28.29 -20.21 25.18
N LEU A 185 28.35 -21.01 24.11
CA LEU A 185 27.20 -21.29 23.27
C LEU A 185 26.15 -22.06 24.09
N MET A 186 24.97 -21.47 24.23
CA MET A 186 23.84 -22.01 24.98
C MET A 186 22.84 -22.69 24.04
N ALA A 187 22.53 -22.03 22.94
CA ALA A 187 21.55 -22.50 21.97
C ALA A 187 21.89 -21.99 20.56
N ARG A 188 21.33 -22.68 19.57
CA ARG A 188 21.32 -22.24 18.17
C ARG A 188 19.95 -22.50 17.58
N LYS A 189 19.48 -21.58 16.74
CA LYS A 189 18.18 -21.65 16.08
C LYS A 189 18.32 -21.18 14.64
N GLN A 190 17.73 -21.94 13.73
CA GLN A 190 17.49 -21.50 12.37
C GLN A 190 16.23 -20.63 12.39
N LEU A 191 16.33 -19.41 11.87
CA LEU A 191 15.26 -18.43 11.85
C LEU A 191 14.33 -18.65 10.65
N HIS A 192 14.90 -19.10 9.52
CA HIS A 192 14.18 -19.44 8.30
C HIS A 192 14.80 -20.67 7.64
N LYS A 193 13.95 -21.62 7.25
CA LYS A 193 14.31 -22.87 6.57
C LYS A 193 14.51 -22.69 5.07
N TYR A 194 13.95 -21.63 4.49
CA TYR A 194 13.98 -21.35 3.05
C TYR A 194 14.63 -20.02 2.74
N VAL A 195 15.22 -19.92 1.55
CA VAL A 195 15.78 -18.68 1.02
C VAL A 195 14.91 -18.16 -0.11
N TYR A 196 14.50 -16.90 0.02
CA TYR A 196 13.81 -16.16 -1.03
C TYR A 196 14.79 -15.20 -1.69
N ASP A 197 14.93 -15.33 -3.02
CA ASP A 197 15.78 -14.48 -3.87
C ASP A 197 14.96 -13.37 -4.54
N TYR A 198 15.20 -12.13 -4.13
CA TYR A 198 14.58 -10.93 -4.71
C TYR A 198 15.56 -10.22 -5.63
N GLY A 199 15.14 -10.00 -6.88
CA GLY A 199 15.84 -9.11 -7.80
C GLY A 199 15.63 -7.64 -7.39
N LEU A 200 16.73 -6.94 -7.10
CA LEU A 200 16.74 -5.48 -6.99
C LEU A 200 16.83 -4.92 -8.42
N HIS A 201 15.68 -4.71 -9.05
CA HIS A 201 15.63 -4.11 -10.38
C HIS A 201 16.23 -2.70 -10.40
N ASP A 202 16.64 -2.27 -11.60
CA ASP A 202 17.27 -0.98 -11.87
C ASP A 202 16.52 0.18 -11.18
N ARG A 203 17.26 1.12 -10.59
CA ARG A 203 16.73 2.23 -9.74
C ARG A 203 15.72 3.16 -10.43
N ASN A 204 15.39 2.87 -11.69
CA ASN A 204 14.47 3.60 -12.55
C ASN A 204 13.09 2.93 -12.68
N LEU A 205 12.78 1.86 -11.95
CA LEU A 205 11.38 1.42 -11.80
C LEU A 205 10.69 2.36 -10.80
N PRO A 206 9.71 3.19 -11.22
CA PRO A 206 9.03 4.11 -10.31
C PRO A 206 8.06 3.42 -9.34
N ASP A 207 7.98 2.07 -9.36
CA ASP A 207 6.73 1.38 -9.08
C ASP A 207 6.69 0.26 -8.03
N THR A 208 7.78 -0.05 -7.34
CA THR A 208 7.76 -1.10 -6.30
C THR A 208 7.28 -0.56 -4.95
N VAL A 209 5.96 -0.53 -4.74
CA VAL A 209 5.33 0.10 -3.55
C VAL A 209 5.39 -0.79 -2.29
N PHE A 210 5.69 -2.10 -2.42
CA PHE A 210 5.42 -3.08 -1.37
C PHE A 210 6.38 -4.28 -1.42
N GLY A 211 6.90 -4.72 -0.27
CA GLY A 211 7.67 -5.97 -0.12
C GLY A 211 6.88 -7.06 0.62
N TYR A 212 7.19 -8.32 0.37
CA TYR A 212 6.47 -9.47 0.93
C TYR A 212 7.38 -10.69 1.05
N HIS A 213 7.25 -11.44 2.14
CA HIS A 213 7.71 -12.85 2.19
C HIS A 213 6.85 -13.71 3.13
N SER A 214 6.96 -15.03 3.02
CA SER A 214 6.12 -15.99 3.76
C SER A 214 6.92 -16.80 4.79
N HIS A 215 6.33 -16.95 5.97
CA HIS A 215 6.73 -17.80 7.09
C HIS A 215 5.76 -19.00 7.27
N THR A 216 4.86 -19.26 6.32
CA THR A 216 3.87 -20.37 6.42
C THR A 216 4.47 -21.78 6.44
N GLN A 217 5.77 -21.91 6.21
CA GLN A 217 6.52 -23.17 6.35
C GLN A 217 7.54 -23.11 7.49
N GLU A 218 7.53 -22.01 8.24
CA GLU A 218 8.41 -21.71 9.36
C GLU A 218 7.65 -21.88 10.68
N ASP A 219 8.39 -21.92 11.79
CA ASP A 219 7.82 -22.09 13.13
C ASP A 219 7.48 -20.73 13.79
N ASN A 220 7.59 -19.62 13.04
CA ASN A 220 7.32 -18.26 13.50
C ASN A 220 6.18 -17.61 12.69
N ASP A 221 5.41 -16.74 13.33
CA ASP A 221 4.31 -16.03 12.67
C ASP A 221 4.62 -14.56 12.39
N ASP A 222 5.69 -14.04 12.99
CA ASP A 222 6.09 -12.63 12.94
C ASP A 222 7.45 -12.46 12.26
N PHE A 223 7.79 -11.20 11.97
CA PHE A 223 9.14 -10.80 11.62
C PHE A 223 10.17 -11.31 12.63
N THR A 224 11.27 -11.86 12.12
CA THR A 224 12.50 -12.11 12.87
C THR A 224 13.38 -10.86 12.88
N ALA A 225 14.43 -10.88 13.72
CA ALA A 225 15.41 -9.80 13.75
C ALA A 225 16.12 -9.63 12.39
N THR A 226 16.37 -10.72 11.66
CA THR A 226 17.01 -10.64 10.34
C THR A 226 16.06 -10.11 9.28
N ASP A 227 14.76 -10.44 9.33
CA ASP A 227 13.77 -9.81 8.46
C ASP A 227 13.76 -8.29 8.62
N ILE A 228 13.65 -7.81 9.86
CA ILE A 228 13.64 -6.37 10.16
C ILE A 228 14.95 -5.72 9.73
N CYS A 229 16.08 -6.40 9.95
CA CYS A 229 17.38 -5.93 9.48
C CYS A 229 17.39 -5.71 7.95
N LYS A 230 16.97 -6.72 7.18
CA LYS A 230 16.95 -6.66 5.71
C LYS A 230 15.96 -5.61 5.22
N ILE A 231 14.77 -5.56 5.79
CA ILE A 231 13.71 -4.58 5.47
C ILE A 231 14.23 -3.16 5.65
N LEU A 232 14.87 -2.86 6.78
CA LEU A 232 15.40 -1.51 7.07
C LEU A 232 16.64 -1.16 6.27
N TYR A 233 17.50 -2.14 5.98
CA TYR A 233 18.72 -1.92 5.20
C TYR A 233 18.44 -1.71 3.71
N TYR A 234 17.53 -2.51 3.13
CA TYR A 234 17.24 -2.49 1.69
C TYR A 234 16.09 -1.57 1.30
N GLN A 235 15.27 -1.09 2.24
CA GLN A 235 14.14 -0.18 1.99
C GLN A 235 14.43 0.89 0.94
N THR A 236 15.49 1.68 1.17
CA THR A 236 15.81 2.84 0.32
C THR A 236 16.30 2.44 -1.06
N ILE A 237 16.89 1.24 -1.18
CA ILE A 237 17.41 0.68 -2.42
C ILE A 237 16.27 0.03 -3.22
N ALA A 238 15.33 -0.63 -2.55
CA ALA A 238 14.22 -1.36 -3.15
C ALA A 238 12.97 -0.49 -3.39
N GLY A 239 12.88 0.70 -2.79
CA GLY A 239 11.78 1.64 -2.95
C GLY A 239 10.50 1.29 -2.18
N TRP A 240 10.57 0.39 -1.20
CA TRP A 240 9.39 -0.11 -0.50
C TRP A 240 8.76 0.92 0.45
N ASN A 241 7.43 1.05 0.38
CA ASN A 241 6.62 1.89 1.28
C ASN A 241 5.91 1.09 2.37
N ASN A 242 5.79 -0.23 2.22
CA ASN A 242 5.42 -1.17 3.29
C ASN A 242 6.07 -2.53 3.03
N PHE A 243 6.17 -3.37 4.05
CA PHE A 243 6.61 -4.75 3.92
C PHE A 243 5.70 -5.70 4.71
N VAL A 244 5.41 -6.91 4.23
CA VAL A 244 4.58 -7.89 4.94
C VAL A 244 5.26 -9.24 5.10
N VAL A 245 5.07 -9.81 6.28
CA VAL A 245 5.35 -11.22 6.58
C VAL A 245 4.04 -11.97 6.80
N GLU A 246 3.88 -13.08 6.10
CA GLU A 246 2.77 -14.00 6.28
C GLU A 246 3.18 -15.18 7.16
N GLY A 247 2.70 -15.22 8.40
CA GLY A 247 2.79 -16.38 9.30
C GLY A 247 1.74 -17.47 9.04
N ASN A 248 1.81 -18.54 9.82
CA ASN A 248 0.80 -19.59 9.87
C ASN A 248 -0.52 -19.04 10.44
N HIS A 249 -0.43 -18.27 11.52
CA HIS A 249 -1.61 -17.74 12.22
C HIS A 249 -1.77 -16.23 12.10
N PHE A 250 -0.76 -15.49 11.65
CA PHE A 250 -0.82 -14.02 11.64
C PHE A 250 -0.27 -13.41 10.35
N LEU A 251 -0.71 -12.19 10.04
CA LEU A 251 -0.11 -11.31 9.06
C LEU A 251 0.53 -10.13 9.79
N THR A 252 1.81 -9.89 9.55
CA THR A 252 2.56 -8.82 10.24
C THR A 252 3.10 -7.83 9.20
N PHE A 253 2.75 -6.56 9.36
CA PHE A 253 3.00 -5.47 8.43
C PHE A 253 4.01 -4.50 9.01
N TRP A 254 5.06 -4.20 8.28
CA TRP A 254 5.96 -3.08 8.54
C TRP A 254 5.48 -1.83 7.78
N ASP A 255 5.02 -0.82 8.52
CA ASP A 255 4.65 0.49 7.97
C ASP A 255 5.84 1.45 8.12
N TYR A 256 6.49 1.80 7.02
CA TYR A 256 7.67 2.66 7.08
C TYR A 256 7.34 4.10 7.47
N LYS A 257 6.13 4.60 7.21
CA LYS A 257 5.75 5.97 7.61
C LYS A 257 5.58 6.06 9.12
N LYS A 258 5.09 4.98 9.73
CA LYS A 258 4.92 4.86 11.18
C LYS A 258 6.12 4.27 11.89
N ASP A 259 7.09 3.75 11.12
CA ASP A 259 8.30 3.07 11.60
C ASP A 259 7.98 1.99 12.65
N ARG A 260 7.00 1.12 12.38
CA ARG A 260 6.59 0.05 13.31
C ARG A 260 5.95 -1.14 12.60
N ALA A 261 5.95 -2.28 13.29
CA ALA A 261 5.18 -3.46 12.88
C ALA A 261 3.74 -3.45 13.44
N VAL A 262 2.78 -3.97 12.69
CA VAL A 262 1.38 -4.17 13.10
C VAL A 262 0.94 -5.59 12.72
N ARG A 263 0.28 -6.31 13.63
CA ARG A 263 -0.06 -7.73 13.50
C ARG A 263 -1.57 -7.96 13.47
N TYR A 264 -2.02 -8.95 12.70
CA TYR A 264 -3.41 -9.36 12.56
C TYR A 264 -3.55 -10.89 12.54
N ASP A 265 -4.56 -11.46 13.21
CA ASP A 265 -4.87 -12.90 13.17
C ASP A 265 -5.39 -13.31 11.79
N LYS A 266 -4.80 -14.34 11.17
CA LYS A 266 -5.01 -14.74 9.78
C LYS A 266 -6.39 -15.33 9.51
N ASP A 267 -6.97 -16.07 10.45
CA ASP A 267 -8.29 -16.68 10.25
C ASP A 267 -9.39 -15.65 10.49
N GLU A 268 -9.26 -14.83 11.53
CA GLU A 268 -10.12 -13.65 11.70
C GLU A 268 -10.01 -12.74 10.49
N PHE A 269 -8.80 -12.60 9.95
CA PHE A 269 -8.56 -11.90 8.72
C PHE A 269 -9.35 -12.56 7.57
N VAL A 270 -9.10 -13.83 7.23
CA VAL A 270 -9.73 -14.50 6.07
C VAL A 270 -11.24 -14.65 6.20
N ASP A 271 -11.76 -15.04 7.35
CA ASP A 271 -13.21 -15.16 7.60
C ASP A 271 -13.91 -13.81 7.48
N TYR A 272 -13.24 -12.74 7.90
CA TYR A 272 -13.69 -11.37 7.71
C TYR A 272 -13.77 -10.97 6.22
N TYR A 273 -12.88 -11.48 5.36
CA TYR A 273 -12.91 -11.19 3.91
C TYR A 273 -13.68 -12.18 3.04
N THR A 274 -13.95 -13.41 3.51
CA THR A 274 -14.49 -14.49 2.66
C THR A 274 -15.96 -14.82 2.90
N ASN A 275 -16.55 -14.59 4.09
CA ASN A 275 -17.86 -15.14 4.47
C ASN A 275 -18.91 -14.21 5.15
N LYS A 276 -18.72 -12.87 5.26
CA LYS A 276 -19.76 -11.95 5.83
C LYS A 276 -19.96 -10.63 5.06
N PRO A 277 -21.17 -10.02 5.07
CA PRO A 277 -21.42 -8.66 4.56
C PRO A 277 -20.69 -7.62 5.41
N TYR A 278 -20.05 -6.66 4.75
CA TYR A 278 -18.90 -5.92 5.25
C TYR A 278 -19.24 -4.60 5.96
N HIS A 279 -18.57 -4.33 7.09
CA HIS A 279 -18.42 -2.99 7.69
C HIS A 279 -16.96 -2.79 8.18
N GLY A 280 -16.02 -2.56 7.25
CA GLY A 280 -14.78 -1.78 7.48
C GLY A 280 -13.39 -2.48 7.38
N LYS A 281 -12.52 -2.00 6.46
CA LYS A 281 -11.02 -1.95 6.44
C LYS A 281 -10.21 -3.24 6.83
N HIS A 282 -9.34 -3.93 6.06
CA HIS A 282 -8.26 -3.74 5.04
C HIS A 282 -7.64 -5.12 4.61
N LEU A 283 -7.14 -5.45 3.37
CA LEU A 283 -6.14 -6.55 3.04
C LEU A 283 -5.27 -6.41 1.73
N VAL A 284 -3.97 -6.78 1.86
CA VAL A 284 -2.81 -7.40 1.07
C VAL A 284 -2.70 -7.49 -0.47
N LEU A 285 -1.43 -7.61 -0.97
CA LEU A 285 -0.95 -8.66 -1.93
C LEU A 285 0.58 -8.83 -2.18
N VAL A 286 0.94 -9.95 -2.84
CA VAL A 286 2.12 -10.87 -2.74
C VAL A 286 3.13 -10.82 -3.93
N GLN A 287 4.35 -11.31 -3.66
CA GLN A 287 5.55 -11.66 -4.48
C GLN A 287 5.31 -12.38 -5.84
N THR A 288 6.17 -12.08 -6.84
CA THR A 288 6.30 -12.85 -8.09
C THR A 288 7.62 -13.62 -8.12
N GLU A 289 7.57 -14.95 -8.14
CA GLU A 289 8.64 -15.76 -8.73
C GLU A 289 8.50 -15.75 -10.26
N ARG A 290 9.63 -15.63 -10.95
CA ARG A 290 9.69 -15.48 -12.40
C ARG A 290 9.44 -16.82 -13.09
N GLN A 291 8.32 -16.94 -13.79
CA GLN A 291 8.27 -17.66 -15.07
C GLN A 291 7.51 -16.79 -16.06
N ASP A 292 8.26 -16.31 -17.06
CA ASP A 292 7.84 -15.52 -18.22
C ASP A 292 6.95 -14.31 -17.92
N SER A 293 7.50 -13.11 -18.15
CA SER A 293 6.76 -11.85 -18.16
C SER A 293 5.78 -11.80 -19.33
N GLY A 294 4.71 -12.60 -19.24
CA GLY A 294 3.50 -12.44 -20.00
C GLY A 294 2.66 -11.36 -19.35
N GLN A 295 3.10 -10.09 -19.42
CA GLN A 295 2.16 -8.98 -19.29
C GLN A 295 1.09 -9.18 -20.36
N ILE A 296 -0.13 -9.51 -19.95
CA ILE A 296 -1.26 -9.44 -20.88
C ILE A 296 -1.64 -7.96 -20.94
N PRO A 297 -1.61 -7.33 -22.12
CA PRO A 297 -2.19 -6.00 -22.28
C PRO A 297 -3.65 -6.10 -21.87
N LEU A 298 -4.07 -5.19 -21.01
CA LEU A 298 -5.45 -5.07 -20.55
C LEU A 298 -6.41 -5.21 -21.71
N THR A 299 -7.58 -5.77 -21.44
CA THR A 299 -8.65 -5.66 -22.43
C THR A 299 -8.93 -4.17 -22.66
N THR A 300 -9.24 -3.81 -23.90
CA THR A 300 -9.63 -2.43 -24.27
C THR A 300 -10.76 -1.91 -23.38
N GLU A 301 -11.60 -2.81 -22.87
CA GLU A 301 -12.69 -2.52 -21.94
C GLU A 301 -12.20 -2.00 -20.58
N MET A 302 -11.20 -2.63 -19.94
CA MET A 302 -10.67 -2.17 -18.65
C MET A 302 -10.02 -0.78 -18.74
N GLN A 303 -9.28 -0.54 -19.83
CA GLN A 303 -8.68 0.78 -20.10
C GLN A 303 -9.77 1.84 -20.29
N GLN A 304 -10.85 1.50 -21.00
CA GLN A 304 -11.98 2.39 -21.17
C GLN A 304 -12.70 2.68 -19.84
N ILE A 305 -12.85 1.68 -18.97
CA ILE A 305 -13.46 1.85 -17.65
C ILE A 305 -12.66 2.83 -16.79
N ALA A 306 -11.33 2.67 -16.73
CA ALA A 306 -10.46 3.58 -15.99
C ALA A 306 -10.48 5.00 -16.56
N THR A 307 -10.44 5.12 -17.89
CA THR A 307 -10.52 6.40 -18.60
C THR A 307 -11.85 7.11 -18.32
N ASP A 308 -12.96 6.38 -18.46
CA ASP A 308 -14.30 6.89 -18.17
C ASP A 308 -14.41 7.30 -16.70
N GLY A 309 -13.89 6.50 -15.77
CA GLY A 309 -13.96 6.77 -14.34
C GLY A 309 -13.20 8.03 -13.92
N LEU A 310 -11.97 8.22 -14.41
CA LEU A 310 -11.19 9.43 -14.17
C LEU A 310 -11.85 10.67 -14.82
N TYR A 311 -12.41 10.51 -16.02
CA TYR A 311 -13.16 11.58 -16.67
C TYR A 311 -14.41 11.98 -15.85
N LEU A 312 -15.17 10.99 -15.37
CA LEU A 312 -16.32 11.22 -14.49
C LEU A 312 -15.93 11.92 -13.18
N ALA A 313 -14.78 11.56 -12.59
CA ALA A 313 -14.26 12.21 -11.39
C ALA A 313 -14.06 13.71 -11.61
N ASN A 314 -13.46 14.06 -12.76
CA ASN A 314 -13.29 15.46 -13.17
C ASN A 314 -14.65 16.14 -13.36
N LEU A 315 -15.58 15.53 -14.10
CA LEU A 315 -16.91 16.10 -14.32
C LEU A 315 -17.67 16.38 -13.01
N SER A 316 -17.59 15.46 -12.05
CA SER A 316 -18.23 15.63 -10.73
C SER A 316 -17.55 16.74 -9.93
N THR A 317 -16.21 16.77 -9.91
CA THR A 317 -15.44 17.82 -9.26
C THR A 317 -15.81 19.19 -9.82
N ILE A 318 -15.94 19.29 -11.15
CA ILE A 318 -16.38 20.50 -11.84
C ILE A 318 -17.76 20.92 -11.38
N THR A 319 -18.69 19.96 -11.36
CA THR A 319 -20.08 20.20 -10.96
C THR A 319 -20.16 20.74 -9.54
N ILE A 320 -19.47 20.11 -8.60
CA ILE A 320 -19.45 20.48 -7.19
C ILE A 320 -18.84 21.89 -7.02
N PHE A 321 -17.65 22.11 -7.59
CA PHE A 321 -16.91 23.36 -7.44
C PHE A 321 -17.70 24.55 -8.00
N ALA A 322 -18.18 24.44 -9.24
CA ALA A 322 -18.90 25.53 -9.91
C ALA A 322 -20.29 25.77 -9.30
N THR A 323 -20.99 24.73 -8.84
CA THR A 323 -22.27 24.89 -8.13
C THR A 323 -22.07 25.62 -6.81
N HIS A 324 -21.07 25.22 -6.01
CA HIS A 324 -20.75 25.87 -4.74
C HIS A 324 -20.34 27.33 -4.93
N HIS A 325 -19.49 27.62 -5.92
CA HIS A 325 -19.09 28.98 -6.24
C HIS A 325 -20.29 29.84 -6.64
N SER A 326 -21.13 29.34 -7.55
CA SER A 326 -22.28 30.09 -8.05
C SER A 326 -23.38 30.29 -7.00
N ALA A 327 -23.53 29.34 -6.07
CA ALA A 327 -24.39 29.48 -4.90
C ALA A 327 -23.90 30.59 -3.95
N LYS A 328 -22.59 30.66 -3.68
CA LYS A 328 -21.98 31.75 -2.88
C LYS A 328 -22.21 33.14 -3.47
N GLN A 329 -22.28 33.25 -4.80
CA GLN A 329 -22.57 34.51 -5.49
C GLN A 329 -24.06 34.90 -5.46
N GLY A 330 -24.93 34.06 -4.88
CA GLY A 330 -26.37 34.31 -4.79
C GLY A 330 -27.10 34.30 -6.14
N LYS A 331 -26.48 33.80 -7.21
CA LYS A 331 -27.02 33.84 -8.59
C LYS A 331 -27.78 32.57 -8.99
N LEU A 332 -27.57 31.46 -8.27
CA LEU A 332 -28.25 30.19 -8.50
C LEU A 332 -29.09 29.82 -7.27
N THR A 333 -30.28 30.39 -7.14
CA THR A 333 -31.19 30.17 -6.00
C THR A 333 -32.45 29.37 -6.35
N ASN A 334 -32.59 28.91 -7.61
CA ASN A 334 -33.79 28.22 -8.04
C ASN A 334 -33.71 26.70 -7.84
N GLN A 335 -34.74 26.15 -7.19
CA GLN A 335 -35.16 24.76 -7.35
C GLN A 335 -35.48 24.56 -8.86
N ASN A 336 -35.04 23.46 -9.47
CA ASN A 336 -35.16 23.13 -10.92
C ASN A 336 -34.05 23.66 -11.85
N LEU A 337 -32.84 23.86 -11.32
CA LEU A 337 -31.65 24.09 -12.13
C LEU A 337 -30.93 22.76 -12.41
N HIS A 338 -30.70 22.46 -13.68
CA HIS A 338 -29.92 21.31 -14.13
C HIS A 338 -28.60 21.79 -14.70
N ALA A 339 -27.62 20.88 -14.78
CA ALA A 339 -26.33 21.19 -15.37
C ALA A 339 -25.75 20.00 -16.13
N VAL A 340 -24.96 20.29 -17.16
CA VAL A 340 -24.06 19.32 -17.81
C VAL A 340 -22.63 19.85 -17.74
N ALA A 341 -21.71 18.98 -17.33
CA ALA A 341 -20.27 19.26 -17.29
C ALA A 341 -19.57 18.62 -18.49
N TYR A 342 -18.56 19.28 -19.04
CA TYR A 342 -17.67 18.70 -20.05
C TYR A 342 -16.31 19.39 -20.07
N MET A 343 -15.33 18.73 -20.69
CA MET A 343 -14.00 19.29 -20.97
C MET A 343 -13.90 19.73 -22.43
N GLU A 344 -13.32 20.90 -22.67
CA GLU A 344 -12.92 21.40 -23.99
C GLU A 344 -11.43 21.73 -23.96
N GLY A 345 -10.59 20.77 -24.39
CA GLY A 345 -9.15 20.82 -24.12
C GLY A 345 -8.89 20.83 -22.62
N HIS A 346 -8.11 21.80 -22.13
CA HIS A 346 -7.82 22.00 -20.72
C HIS A 346 -8.85 22.87 -19.98
N ILE A 347 -9.96 23.23 -20.63
CA ILE A 347 -11.02 24.07 -20.05
C ILE A 347 -12.17 23.19 -19.59
N CYS A 348 -12.42 23.21 -18.29
CA CYS A 348 -13.58 22.65 -17.63
C CYS A 348 -14.79 23.58 -17.85
N LYS A 349 -15.92 23.04 -18.31
CA LYS A 349 -17.16 23.81 -18.47
C LYS A 349 -18.33 23.15 -17.75
N LEU A 350 -19.09 23.95 -17.00
CA LEU A 350 -20.39 23.59 -16.44
C LEU A 350 -21.46 24.50 -17.02
N VAL A 351 -22.44 23.91 -17.70
CA VAL A 351 -23.53 24.64 -18.37
C VAL A 351 -24.82 24.38 -17.64
N PHE A 352 -25.37 25.43 -17.04
CA PHE A 352 -26.65 25.39 -16.34
C PHE A 352 -27.82 25.65 -17.28
N PHE A 353 -28.94 24.98 -17.08
CA PHE A 353 -30.19 25.19 -17.81
C PHE A 353 -31.39 24.92 -16.91
N LYS A 354 -32.56 25.43 -17.31
CA LYS A 354 -33.82 25.33 -16.54
C LYS A 354 -34.81 24.43 -17.26
N GLU A 355 -35.56 23.64 -16.50
CA GLU A 355 -36.62 22.77 -17.01
C GLU A 355 -37.70 23.58 -17.78
N ALA A 356 -38.11 24.74 -17.24
CA ALA A 356 -39.09 25.63 -17.88
C ALA A 356 -38.60 26.28 -19.20
N ASN A 357 -37.31 26.18 -19.54
CA ASN A 357 -36.70 26.78 -20.74
C ASN A 357 -35.77 25.78 -21.45
N PHE A 358 -36.23 24.55 -21.60
CA PHE A 358 -35.53 23.51 -22.31
C PHE A 358 -35.09 23.97 -23.71
N GLY A 359 -33.76 24.02 -23.93
CA GLY A 359 -33.15 24.41 -25.22
C GLY A 359 -32.16 25.59 -25.19
N LYS A 360 -31.99 26.27 -24.05
CA LYS A 360 -30.97 27.33 -23.86
C LYS A 360 -30.12 27.10 -22.61
N ALA A 361 -28.85 27.47 -22.69
CA ALA A 361 -27.98 27.61 -21.52
C ALA A 361 -28.40 28.88 -20.78
N PHE A 362 -28.58 28.78 -19.47
CA PHE A 362 -28.89 29.90 -18.58
C PHE A 362 -27.62 30.56 -18.03
N ALA A 363 -26.63 29.74 -17.67
CA ALA A 363 -25.33 30.20 -17.22
C ALA A 363 -24.24 29.21 -17.63
N THR A 364 -23.02 29.71 -17.83
CA THR A 364 -21.83 28.88 -18.03
C THR A 364 -20.78 29.27 -17.02
N VAL A 365 -20.22 28.28 -16.33
CA VAL A 365 -19.03 28.45 -15.51
C VAL A 365 -17.90 27.71 -16.20
N SER A 366 -16.75 28.35 -16.36
CA SER A 366 -15.56 27.72 -16.92
C SER A 366 -14.31 28.06 -16.14
N PHE A 367 -13.39 27.12 -16.04
CA PHE A 367 -12.09 27.27 -15.38
C PHE A 367 -11.13 26.23 -15.99
N ASP A 368 -9.84 26.28 -15.65
CA ASP A 368 -8.88 25.32 -16.16
C ASP A 368 -8.84 24.02 -15.34
N GLU A 369 -8.11 23.01 -15.80
CA GLU A 369 -7.96 21.72 -15.12
C GLU A 369 -7.27 21.78 -13.73
N ARG A 370 -6.76 22.95 -13.31
CA ARG A 370 -6.13 23.15 -12.00
C ARG A 370 -7.15 23.45 -10.90
N TYR A 371 -8.42 23.66 -11.26
CA TYR A 371 -9.50 23.99 -10.33
C TYR A 371 -9.22 25.28 -9.51
N ASP A 372 -8.46 26.22 -10.08
CA ASP A 372 -8.13 27.47 -9.42
C ASP A 372 -9.20 28.54 -9.69
N SER A 373 -9.76 29.07 -8.60
CA SER A 373 -10.77 30.12 -8.61
C SER A 373 -10.33 31.41 -9.31
N SER A 374 -9.03 31.66 -9.46
CA SER A 374 -8.49 32.82 -10.18
C SER A 374 -8.73 32.76 -11.70
N TYR A 375 -8.93 31.55 -12.25
CA TYR A 375 -9.25 31.32 -13.67
C TYR A 375 -10.74 31.11 -13.92
N LEU A 376 -11.56 31.24 -12.87
CA LEU A 376 -13.00 31.06 -12.96
C LEU A 376 -13.64 32.21 -13.74
N LYS A 377 -14.26 31.86 -14.86
CA LYS A 377 -15.12 32.74 -15.66
C LYS A 377 -16.56 32.28 -15.51
N THR A 378 -17.44 33.22 -15.19
CA THR A 378 -18.87 32.95 -15.13
C THR A 378 -19.64 33.88 -16.06
N GLU A 379 -20.47 33.28 -16.89
CA GLU A 379 -21.35 33.98 -17.83
C GLU A 379 -22.80 33.68 -17.45
N TYR A 380 -23.49 34.67 -16.88
CA TYR A 380 -24.93 34.57 -16.53
C TYR A 380 -25.81 35.17 -17.64
N GLN A 381 -25.54 34.79 -18.89
CA GLN A 381 -26.36 35.19 -20.03
C GLN A 381 -27.02 33.99 -20.69
N SER A 382 -28.32 34.12 -20.92
CA SER A 382 -29.07 33.14 -21.68
C SER A 382 -28.54 33.08 -23.10
N ARG A 383 -28.13 31.90 -23.56
CA ARG A 383 -27.63 31.67 -24.91
C ARG A 383 -28.10 30.34 -25.46
N ASN A 384 -28.07 30.20 -26.78
CA ASN A 384 -28.27 28.90 -27.40
C ASN A 384 -27.13 27.96 -27.01
N PHE A 385 -27.45 26.67 -26.82
CA PHE A 385 -26.43 25.65 -26.68
C PHE A 385 -25.55 25.59 -27.91
N THR A 386 -24.25 25.37 -27.70
CA THR A 386 -23.35 24.96 -28.79
C THR A 386 -23.82 23.60 -29.35
N PRO A 387 -23.39 23.21 -30.58
CA PRO A 387 -23.76 21.91 -31.13
C PRO A 387 -23.37 20.73 -30.22
N TYR A 388 -22.27 20.84 -29.47
CA TYR A 388 -21.83 19.81 -28.54
C TYR A 388 -22.67 19.80 -27.25
N GLU A 389 -22.88 20.97 -26.63
CA GLU A 389 -23.74 21.11 -25.45
C GLU A 389 -25.16 20.61 -25.71
N ARG A 390 -25.70 20.88 -26.91
CA ARG A 390 -27.02 20.40 -27.32
C ARG A 390 -27.10 18.87 -27.32
N LYS A 391 -26.02 18.17 -27.69
CA LYS A 391 -25.97 16.70 -27.64
C LYS A 391 -25.98 16.19 -26.20
N LEU A 392 -25.13 16.76 -25.33
CA LEU A 392 -25.06 16.38 -23.91
C LEU A 392 -26.40 16.66 -23.20
N TYR A 393 -26.99 17.81 -23.48
CA TYR A 393 -28.31 18.20 -22.98
C TYR A 393 -29.41 17.21 -23.42
N GLN A 394 -29.43 16.82 -24.69
CA GLN A 394 -30.41 15.83 -25.18
C GLN A 394 -30.26 14.47 -24.50
N MET A 395 -29.01 14.02 -24.31
CA MET A 395 -28.71 12.80 -23.56
C MET A 395 -29.17 12.91 -22.11
N TYR A 396 -28.91 14.05 -21.45
CA TYR A 396 -29.33 14.31 -20.07
C TYR A 396 -30.85 14.25 -19.90
N VAL A 397 -31.62 14.96 -20.74
CA VAL A 397 -33.09 14.97 -20.66
C VAL A 397 -33.65 13.57 -20.90
N SER A 398 -33.14 12.87 -21.92
CA SER A 398 -33.58 11.49 -22.20
C SER A 398 -33.28 10.55 -21.04
N ALA A 399 -32.13 10.72 -20.38
CA ALA A 399 -31.78 9.95 -19.19
C ALA A 399 -32.72 10.23 -18.02
N ILE A 400 -33.12 11.49 -17.79
CA ILE A 400 -34.11 11.85 -16.75
C ILE A 400 -35.43 11.09 -16.96
N ASP A 401 -35.91 11.01 -18.21
CA ASP A 401 -37.16 10.31 -18.52
C ASP A 401 -37.01 8.80 -18.27
N VAL A 402 -35.89 8.20 -18.71
CA VAL A 402 -35.56 6.80 -18.42
C VAL A 402 -35.50 6.53 -16.90
N ILE A 403 -34.87 7.40 -16.12
CA ILE A 403 -34.74 7.27 -14.66
C ILE A 403 -36.11 7.33 -13.96
N LYS A 404 -37.05 8.17 -14.46
CA LYS A 404 -38.42 8.25 -13.93
C LYS A 404 -39.16 6.93 -14.14
N ASP A 405 -39.00 6.31 -15.30
CA ASP A 405 -39.71 5.09 -15.71
C ASP A 405 -39.08 3.81 -15.13
N TYR A 406 -37.77 3.80 -14.84
CA TYR A 406 -37.03 2.63 -14.33
C TYR A 406 -37.43 2.18 -12.90
N ASN A 407 -38.47 2.77 -12.32
CA ASN A 407 -39.15 2.36 -11.09
C ASN A 407 -38.19 2.07 -9.91
N LEU A 408 -37.20 2.94 -9.68
CA LEU A 408 -36.33 2.96 -8.50
C LEU A 408 -37.08 3.39 -7.21
N GLN A 409 -38.37 3.08 -7.11
CA GLN A 409 -39.35 3.66 -6.18
C GLN A 409 -39.14 3.31 -4.69
N LYS A 410 -38.13 2.51 -4.32
CA LYS A 410 -37.62 2.54 -2.94
C LYS A 410 -36.57 3.63 -2.82
N ARG A 411 -36.98 4.89 -3.04
CA ARG A 411 -36.11 6.04 -2.83
C ARG A 411 -35.86 6.18 -1.33
N ASP A 412 -34.67 5.82 -0.92
CA ASP A 412 -34.12 6.38 0.31
C ASP A 412 -33.97 7.89 0.08
N THR A 413 -34.74 8.70 0.81
CA THR A 413 -34.68 10.17 0.73
C THR A 413 -33.31 10.72 1.17
N SER A 414 -32.43 9.88 1.68
CA SER A 414 -31.05 10.22 2.03
C SER A 414 -30.08 10.18 0.85
N VAL A 415 -30.51 9.87 -0.38
CA VAL A 415 -29.64 9.89 -1.58
C VAL A 415 -30.19 10.74 -2.73
N HIS A 416 -29.31 11.11 -3.67
CA HIS A 416 -29.65 11.76 -4.95
C HIS A 416 -28.80 11.19 -6.09
N PHE A 417 -29.19 11.47 -7.35
CA PHE A 417 -28.42 11.06 -8.53
C PHE A 417 -27.59 12.21 -9.10
N ILE A 418 -26.35 11.90 -9.47
CA ILE A 418 -25.55 12.70 -10.38
C ILE A 418 -25.64 12.07 -11.76
N ILE A 419 -26.05 12.86 -12.75
CA ILE A 419 -26.26 12.42 -14.15
C ILE A 419 -25.19 13.06 -15.02
N GLN A 420 -24.34 12.24 -15.63
CA GLN A 420 -23.14 12.68 -16.36
C GLN A 420 -23.13 12.11 -17.78
N PRO A 421 -23.57 12.89 -18.78
CA PRO A 421 -23.44 12.53 -20.18
C PRO A 421 -21.97 12.53 -20.63
N VAL A 422 -21.53 11.43 -21.24
CA VAL A 422 -20.18 11.23 -21.76
C VAL A 422 -20.26 10.84 -23.24
N ILE A 423 -19.52 11.55 -24.09
CA ILE A 423 -19.35 11.23 -25.51
C ILE A 423 -17.86 10.95 -25.72
N SER A 424 -17.52 9.71 -26.03
CA SER A 424 -16.15 9.26 -26.28
C SER A 424 -16.08 8.51 -27.59
N GLY A 425 -15.45 9.11 -28.61
CA GLY A 425 -15.45 8.57 -29.97
C GLY A 425 -16.88 8.38 -30.51
N SER A 426 -17.24 7.15 -30.86
CA SER A 426 -18.60 6.78 -31.28
C SER A 426 -19.55 6.43 -30.13
N SER A 427 -19.02 6.27 -28.91
CA SER A 427 -19.77 5.88 -27.72
C SER A 427 -20.49 7.07 -27.10
N LYS A 428 -21.74 6.86 -26.70
CA LYS A 428 -22.58 7.85 -26.00
C LYS A 428 -23.20 7.17 -24.79
N LYS A 429 -22.74 7.53 -23.61
CA LYS A 429 -23.21 6.99 -22.34
C LYS A 429 -23.72 8.11 -21.45
N VAL A 430 -24.71 7.84 -20.63
CA VAL A 430 -25.05 8.70 -19.49
C VAL A 430 -24.85 7.88 -18.23
N TYR A 431 -23.83 8.22 -17.47
CA TYR A 431 -23.58 7.62 -16.16
C TYR A 431 -24.52 8.25 -15.14
N VAL A 432 -25.17 7.40 -14.34
CA VAL A 432 -26.08 7.78 -13.27
C VAL A 432 -25.48 7.22 -11.98
N THR A 433 -24.94 8.12 -11.17
CA THR A 433 -24.22 7.78 -9.95
C THR A 433 -25.08 8.17 -8.75
N THR A 434 -25.25 7.26 -7.80
CA THR A 434 -25.92 7.51 -6.53
C THR A 434 -24.98 8.20 -5.56
N GLU A 435 -25.45 9.24 -4.88
CA GLU A 435 -24.72 10.01 -3.88
C GLU A 435 -25.54 10.23 -2.63
N SER A 436 -24.88 10.30 -1.48
CA SER A 436 -25.53 10.61 -0.21
C SER A 436 -25.86 12.11 -0.10
N ASN A 437 -27.03 12.42 0.45
CA ASN A 437 -27.41 13.77 0.90
C ASN A 437 -26.70 14.14 2.21
N ASP A 438 -26.19 13.15 2.94
CA ASP A 438 -25.34 13.34 4.13
C ASP A 438 -23.86 13.40 3.69
N PRO A 439 -23.18 14.56 3.87
CA PRO A 439 -21.79 14.74 3.44
C PRO A 439 -20.77 13.88 4.21
N GLY A 440 -21.17 13.28 5.35
CA GLY A 440 -20.35 12.33 6.12
C GLY A 440 -20.56 10.87 5.73
N LYS A 441 -21.37 10.58 4.70
CA LYS A 441 -21.60 9.22 4.21
C LYS A 441 -21.18 9.12 2.75
N LEU A 442 -20.37 8.12 2.46
CA LEU A 442 -20.03 7.71 1.10
C LEU A 442 -20.92 6.53 0.73
N ILE A 443 -21.43 6.51 -0.49
CA ILE A 443 -22.24 5.40 -0.99
C ILE A 443 -21.60 4.81 -2.24
N PHE A 444 -21.39 3.49 -2.24
CA PHE A 444 -21.03 2.73 -3.43
C PHE A 444 -22.26 1.99 -3.92
N GLY A 445 -22.41 1.91 -5.24
CA GLY A 445 -23.48 1.15 -5.86
C GLY A 445 -24.85 1.81 -5.99
N ASN A 446 -25.80 1.01 -6.49
CA ASN A 446 -27.01 1.46 -7.21
C ASN A 446 -26.69 2.43 -8.37
N ASP A 447 -25.48 2.33 -8.93
CA ASP A 447 -25.06 3.09 -10.09
C ASP A 447 -25.39 2.33 -11.37
N PHE A 448 -25.59 3.05 -12.46
CA PHE A 448 -25.82 2.46 -13.78
C PHE A 448 -25.40 3.43 -14.87
N TYR A 449 -25.31 2.95 -16.11
CA TYR A 449 -25.25 3.85 -17.25
C TYR A 449 -26.31 3.50 -18.31
N ILE A 450 -26.72 4.53 -19.04
CA ILE A 450 -27.64 4.42 -20.16
C ILE A 450 -26.84 4.57 -21.43
N GLU A 451 -26.90 3.57 -22.32
CA GLU A 451 -26.24 3.63 -23.62
C GLU A 451 -27.19 4.20 -24.68
N PHE A 452 -26.70 5.12 -25.52
CA PHE A 452 -27.50 5.80 -26.54
C PHE A 452 -27.08 5.43 -27.96
N ALA A 453 -28.07 5.22 -28.83
CA ALA A 453 -27.83 5.04 -30.26
C ALA A 453 -27.30 6.32 -30.92
N LYS A 454 -26.74 6.18 -32.13
CA LYS A 454 -26.29 7.34 -32.93
C LYS A 454 -27.42 8.37 -33.15
N ASN A 455 -28.68 7.93 -33.22
CA ASN A 455 -29.89 8.70 -33.55
C ASN A 455 -30.79 9.10 -32.35
N LYS A 456 -30.29 9.03 -31.10
CA LYS A 456 -30.89 9.57 -29.85
C LYS A 456 -31.88 8.69 -29.09
N ASP A 457 -32.27 7.54 -29.63
CA ASP A 457 -33.03 6.56 -28.84
C ASP A 457 -32.08 5.87 -27.85
N TYR A 458 -32.50 5.73 -26.58
CA TYR A 458 -31.73 4.93 -25.62
C TYR A 458 -31.77 3.46 -26.06
N LEU A 459 -30.64 2.77 -25.96
CA LEU A 459 -30.50 1.37 -26.38
C LEU A 459 -30.79 0.42 -25.22
N LYS A 460 -30.12 0.65 -24.08
CA LYS A 460 -30.21 -0.20 -22.90
C LYS A 460 -29.72 0.54 -21.66
N ILE A 461 -30.21 0.07 -20.51
CA ILE A 461 -29.72 0.43 -19.19
C ILE A 461 -28.80 -0.70 -18.74
N ILE A 462 -27.60 -0.34 -18.30
CA ILE A 462 -26.60 -1.29 -17.79
C ILE A 462 -26.37 -0.96 -16.31
N PRO A 463 -26.91 -1.78 -15.39
CA PRO A 463 -26.55 -1.71 -13.99
C PRO A 463 -25.05 -1.92 -13.84
N LEU A 464 -24.40 -1.03 -13.09
CA LEU A 464 -23.01 -1.18 -12.68
C LEU A 464 -22.94 -1.90 -11.32
N HIS A 465 -23.93 -1.64 -10.46
CA HIS A 465 -24.05 -2.25 -9.15
C HIS A 465 -25.50 -2.70 -8.90
N ASN A 466 -25.67 -3.87 -8.28
CA ASN A 466 -27.00 -4.41 -7.98
C ASN A 466 -27.56 -3.92 -6.63
N THR A 467 -26.69 -3.42 -5.75
CA THR A 467 -27.00 -3.00 -4.38
C THR A 467 -26.27 -1.70 -4.06
N ALA A 468 -26.78 -0.93 -3.09
CA ALA A 468 -26.06 0.22 -2.55
C ALA A 468 -25.44 -0.14 -1.19
N GLU A 469 -24.16 0.15 -1.02
CA GLU A 469 -23.40 0.01 0.22
C GLU A 469 -23.06 1.39 0.78
N PHE A 470 -23.49 1.67 2.01
CA PHE A 470 -23.14 2.90 2.72
C PHE A 470 -21.87 2.70 3.55
N LEU A 471 -20.85 3.50 3.25
CA LEU A 471 -19.70 3.68 4.11
C LEU A 471 -19.92 4.94 4.95
N THR A 472 -20.20 4.76 6.23
CA THR A 472 -20.21 5.85 7.20
C THR A 472 -18.78 6.29 7.47
N GLN A 473 -18.48 7.56 7.16
CA GLN A 473 -17.24 8.17 7.56
C GLN A 473 -17.34 8.45 9.07
N SER A 474 -16.53 7.79 9.89
CA SER A 474 -16.41 8.23 11.28
C SER A 474 -15.76 9.61 11.27
N ASN A 475 -16.27 10.55 12.08
CA ASN A 475 -15.64 11.87 12.23
C ASN A 475 -14.20 11.80 12.80
N ASN A 476 -13.73 10.59 13.14
CA ASN A 476 -12.39 10.25 13.61
C ASN A 476 -11.77 9.17 12.71
N ILE A 477 -11.75 9.34 11.39
CA ILE A 477 -10.77 8.62 10.58
C ILE A 477 -9.42 9.24 10.93
N SER A 478 -8.66 8.59 11.82
CA SER A 478 -7.28 9.00 12.05
C SER A 478 -6.52 8.93 10.72
N ALA A 479 -5.48 9.74 10.58
CA ALA A 479 -4.58 9.74 9.42
C ALA A 479 -3.91 8.37 9.15
N ASP A 480 -4.20 7.35 9.98
CA ASP A 480 -3.62 6.02 9.97
C ASP A 480 -4.41 4.97 9.17
N THR A 481 -5.56 5.34 8.59
CA THR A 481 -6.36 4.41 7.78
C THR A 481 -5.72 4.16 6.42
N LEU A 482 -5.16 2.95 6.22
CA LEU A 482 -4.36 2.64 5.04
C LEU A 482 -5.19 2.34 3.78
N LEU A 483 -6.39 1.75 3.91
CA LEU A 483 -7.09 1.06 2.81
C LEU A 483 -8.65 1.12 2.87
N GLY A 484 -9.36 1.32 1.75
CA GLY A 484 -10.83 1.17 1.68
C GLY A 484 -11.21 -0.13 0.96
N ILE A 485 -12.37 -0.75 1.27
CA ILE A 485 -12.80 -2.00 0.62
C ILE A 485 -14.31 -1.99 0.38
N HIS A 486 -14.73 -2.48 -0.79
CA HIS A 486 -16.12 -2.86 -1.06
C HIS A 486 -16.22 -4.10 -1.98
N SER A 487 -17.40 -4.73 -2.06
CA SER A 487 -17.58 -6.04 -2.69
C SER A 487 -18.54 -5.99 -3.88
N HIS A 488 -18.12 -6.61 -4.99
CA HIS A 488 -18.92 -6.88 -6.20
C HIS A 488 -19.38 -8.35 -6.28
N PHE A 489 -19.26 -9.11 -5.18
CA PHE A 489 -19.50 -10.57 -5.22
C PHE A 489 -20.94 -10.96 -5.62
N ASN A 490 -21.91 -10.07 -5.39
CA ASN A 490 -23.32 -10.24 -5.79
C ASN A 490 -23.70 -9.41 -7.02
N GLU A 491 -22.71 -8.84 -7.71
CA GLU A 491 -22.91 -7.91 -8.81
C GLU A 491 -22.70 -8.59 -10.16
N ALA A 492 -23.10 -7.89 -11.22
CA ALA A 492 -22.92 -8.35 -12.59
C ALA A 492 -21.45 -8.23 -13.02
N ASP A 493 -20.77 -7.18 -12.57
CA ASP A 493 -19.40 -6.86 -12.95
C ASP A 493 -18.39 -7.36 -11.92
N ASP A 494 -17.28 -7.89 -12.41
CA ASP A 494 -16.23 -8.48 -11.59
C ASP A 494 -15.10 -7.49 -11.22
N PHE A 495 -15.21 -6.27 -11.74
CA PHE A 495 -14.17 -5.27 -11.78
C PHE A 495 -14.63 -3.95 -11.16
N LEU A 496 -13.67 -3.12 -10.73
CA LEU A 496 -13.92 -1.70 -10.48
C LEU A 496 -14.66 -1.08 -11.68
N THR A 497 -15.82 -0.47 -11.44
CA THR A 497 -16.59 0.24 -12.47
C THR A 497 -16.10 1.68 -12.63
N ALA A 498 -16.55 2.35 -13.69
CA ALA A 498 -16.21 3.75 -13.91
C ALA A 498 -16.75 4.66 -12.77
N THR A 499 -17.91 4.31 -12.18
CA THR A 499 -18.47 5.09 -11.07
C THR A 499 -17.73 4.85 -9.77
N ASP A 500 -17.20 3.64 -9.54
CA ASP A 500 -16.30 3.37 -8.41
C ASP A 500 -15.03 4.21 -8.50
N ILE A 501 -14.34 4.18 -9.66
CA ILE A 501 -13.12 4.95 -9.89
C ILE A 501 -13.40 6.45 -9.73
N SER A 502 -14.53 6.94 -10.25
CA SER A 502 -14.97 8.33 -10.09
C SER A 502 -15.14 8.72 -8.62
N LYS A 503 -15.84 7.90 -7.84
CA LYS A 503 -16.02 8.11 -6.40
C LYS A 503 -14.68 8.09 -5.69
N LEU A 504 -13.86 7.06 -5.88
CA LEU A 504 -12.55 6.95 -5.25
C LEU A 504 -11.69 8.19 -5.55
N ALA A 505 -11.52 8.56 -6.82
CA ALA A 505 -10.74 9.73 -7.21
C ALA A 505 -11.20 11.03 -6.51
N ARG A 506 -12.51 11.25 -6.37
CA ARG A 506 -13.07 12.44 -5.68
C ARG A 506 -12.85 12.42 -4.17
N TYR A 507 -13.00 11.27 -3.54
CA TYR A 507 -12.94 11.14 -2.09
C TYR A 507 -11.53 10.89 -1.55
N ARG A 508 -10.52 10.73 -2.43
CA ARG A 508 -9.09 10.56 -2.10
C ARG A 508 -8.62 11.47 -0.95
N LEU A 509 -8.83 12.78 -1.06
CA LEU A 509 -8.33 13.75 -0.07
C LEU A 509 -9.10 13.72 1.26
N ARG A 510 -10.32 13.17 1.26
CA ARG A 510 -11.19 13.12 2.44
C ARG A 510 -11.09 11.79 3.18
N ALA A 511 -10.83 10.70 2.47
CA ALA A 511 -10.88 9.36 3.03
C ALA A 511 -9.59 8.94 3.74
N GLY A 512 -8.47 9.61 3.46
CA GLY A 512 -7.15 9.29 4.04
C GLY A 512 -6.53 7.98 3.51
N TRP A 513 -7.20 7.30 2.58
CA TRP A 513 -6.77 6.00 2.05
C TRP A 513 -5.56 6.14 1.12
N SER A 514 -4.60 5.24 1.29
CA SER A 514 -3.49 5.07 0.33
C SER A 514 -3.88 4.12 -0.81
N HIS A 515 -4.76 3.16 -0.53
CA HIS A 515 -5.25 2.18 -1.50
C HIS A 515 -6.76 1.90 -1.33
N PHE A 516 -7.40 1.30 -2.34
CA PHE A 516 -8.77 0.79 -2.24
C PHE A 516 -8.90 -0.57 -2.94
N VAL A 517 -9.59 -1.54 -2.34
CA VAL A 517 -9.80 -2.86 -2.94
C VAL A 517 -11.26 -3.08 -3.30
N VAL A 518 -11.53 -3.59 -4.50
CA VAL A 518 -12.83 -4.11 -4.91
C VAL A 518 -12.73 -5.61 -5.15
N ARG A 519 -13.65 -6.35 -4.51
CA ARG A 519 -13.71 -7.80 -4.63
C ARG A 519 -14.78 -8.25 -5.60
N GLY A 520 -14.38 -8.76 -6.76
CA GLY A 520 -15.23 -9.55 -7.64
C GLY A 520 -15.35 -11.03 -7.24
N LYS A 521 -16.18 -11.76 -7.98
CA LYS A 521 -16.27 -13.23 -8.00
C LYS A 521 -15.01 -13.89 -8.53
N THR A 522 -14.40 -13.35 -9.58
CA THR A 522 -13.21 -13.91 -10.23
C THR A 522 -11.99 -13.01 -10.19
N HIS A 523 -12.10 -11.75 -9.73
CA HIS A 523 -10.97 -10.84 -9.62
C HIS A 523 -10.95 -10.02 -8.32
N LEU A 524 -9.76 -9.59 -7.92
CA LEU A 524 -9.53 -8.52 -6.96
C LEU A 524 -8.96 -7.31 -7.69
N CYS A 525 -9.49 -6.12 -7.41
CA CYS A 525 -9.09 -4.88 -8.06
C CYS A 525 -8.51 -3.92 -7.03
N PHE A 526 -7.30 -3.42 -7.24
CA PHE A 526 -6.59 -2.54 -6.31
C PHE A 526 -6.41 -1.17 -6.93
N TRP A 527 -7.10 -0.16 -6.40
CA TRP A 527 -6.88 1.23 -6.74
C TRP A 527 -5.78 1.83 -5.86
N ASN A 528 -4.74 2.38 -6.47
CA ASN A 528 -3.71 3.16 -5.80
C ASN A 528 -4.05 4.65 -5.92
N PHE A 529 -4.27 5.31 -4.78
CA PHE A 529 -4.65 6.72 -4.77
C PHE A 529 -3.51 7.65 -5.16
N GLU A 530 -2.27 7.32 -4.81
CA GLU A 530 -1.10 8.14 -5.11
C GLU A 530 -0.87 8.23 -6.62
N LYS A 531 -0.97 7.08 -7.30
CA LYS A 531 -0.67 6.92 -8.72
C LYS A 531 -1.89 7.04 -9.63
N ALA A 532 -3.09 7.00 -9.07
CA ALA A 532 -4.34 6.93 -9.83
C ALA A 532 -4.36 5.74 -10.83
N GLN A 533 -3.88 4.60 -10.35
CA GLN A 533 -3.75 3.35 -11.11
C GLN A 533 -4.58 2.24 -10.50
N VAL A 534 -4.92 1.24 -11.31
CA VAL A 534 -5.63 0.04 -10.85
C VAL A 534 -4.84 -1.23 -11.19
N ILE A 535 -4.84 -2.21 -10.30
CA ILE A 535 -4.21 -3.52 -10.51
C ILE A 535 -5.28 -4.59 -10.40
N TYR A 536 -5.31 -5.53 -11.35
CA TYR A 536 -6.29 -6.61 -11.39
C TYR A 536 -5.64 -7.97 -11.17
N TRP A 537 -6.24 -8.76 -10.29
CA TRP A 537 -5.74 -10.07 -9.88
C TRP A 537 -6.81 -11.12 -10.07
N ASP A 538 -6.47 -12.28 -10.62
CA ASP A 538 -7.38 -13.43 -10.66
C ASP A 538 -7.59 -13.97 -9.22
N ALA A 539 -8.85 -14.12 -8.82
CA ALA A 539 -9.23 -14.55 -7.47
C ALA A 539 -8.91 -16.03 -7.20
N LYS A 540 -8.81 -16.88 -8.24
CA LYS A 540 -8.35 -18.27 -8.09
C LYS A 540 -6.84 -18.31 -7.92
N LEU A 541 -6.08 -17.49 -8.65
CA LEU A 541 -4.66 -17.27 -8.43
C LEU A 541 -4.40 -16.79 -7.01
N PHE A 542 -5.17 -15.81 -6.55
CA PHE A 542 -5.13 -15.35 -5.17
C PHE A 542 -5.35 -16.50 -4.18
N LYS A 543 -6.41 -17.30 -4.39
CA LYS A 543 -6.76 -18.43 -3.51
C LYS A 543 -5.74 -19.58 -3.54
N SER A 544 -5.11 -19.85 -4.68
CA SER A 544 -4.11 -20.90 -4.80
C SER A 544 -2.79 -20.52 -4.14
N LEU A 545 -2.38 -19.25 -4.28
CA LEU A 545 -1.25 -18.69 -3.54
C LEU A 545 -1.47 -18.82 -2.04
N TYR A 546 -2.73 -18.67 -1.59
CA TYR A 546 -3.12 -18.78 -0.19
C TYR A 546 -3.23 -20.20 0.38
N THR A 547 -3.44 -21.20 -0.48
CA THR A 547 -3.70 -22.59 -0.06
C THR A 547 -2.49 -23.51 -0.28
N GLY A 548 -1.35 -22.95 -0.68
CA GLY A 548 -0.13 -23.71 -0.99
C GLY A 548 -0.29 -24.68 -2.16
N LYS A 549 -1.36 -24.56 -2.96
CA LYS A 549 -1.59 -25.41 -4.12
C LYS A 549 -1.02 -24.75 -5.36
N PRO A 550 -0.17 -25.44 -6.15
CA PRO A 550 0.37 -24.87 -7.37
C PRO A 550 -0.77 -24.52 -8.33
N TYR A 551 -0.76 -23.28 -8.83
CA TYR A 551 -1.70 -22.78 -9.81
C TYR A 551 -0.98 -21.86 -10.79
N HIS A 552 -1.28 -22.02 -12.07
CA HIS A 552 -0.67 -21.26 -13.16
C HIS A 552 -1.62 -20.15 -13.62
N GLY A 553 -1.84 -19.16 -12.76
CA GLY A 553 -2.63 -17.97 -13.07
C GLY A 553 -1.77 -16.77 -13.48
N LYS A 554 -2.39 -15.68 -13.95
CA LYS A 554 -1.72 -14.49 -14.50
C LYS A 554 -2.09 -13.20 -13.75
N ILE A 555 -1.20 -12.21 -13.75
CA ILE A 555 -1.36 -10.89 -13.08
C ILE A 555 -1.40 -9.77 -14.14
N MET A 556 -2.26 -8.75 -13.96
CA MET A 556 -2.42 -7.62 -14.91
C MET A 556 -2.28 -6.24 -14.24
N PHE A 557 -1.59 -5.30 -14.90
CA PHE A 557 -1.32 -3.93 -14.43
C PHE A 557 -1.98 -2.88 -15.34
N LEU A 558 -2.43 -1.75 -14.76
CA LEU A 558 -3.05 -0.60 -15.46
C LEU A 558 -2.32 0.72 -15.19
#